data_AF-A0A179H5W3-F1
#
_entry.id   AF-A0A179H5W3-F1
#
_cell.length_a   1.000
_cell.length_b   1.000
_cell.length_c   1.000
_cell.angle_alpha   90.00
_cell.angle_beta   90.00
_cell.angle_gamma   90.00
#
_symmetry.space_group_name_H-M   'P 1'
#
loop_
_entity.id
_entity.type
_entity.pdbx_description
1 polymer ?
#
loop_
_entity_poly.entity_id
_entity_poly.type
_entity_poly.pdbx_seq_one_letter_code
_entity_poly.pdbx_strand_id
1 'polypeptide(L)'
;MDRSQPQSSNLMDIHNRLVADILTRYRTLMMHATVQAEGERNNATPEAMAVAGISIKMEFDGLYSSIKELLTLSRRIKELWVFGPLGKADPDRIAKEAQIERDVAAVAELANGLEGADMRALAERHGGAWERLTKDEPERIAGGAAAGTQ
;
A
#
# COMPACT_ATOMS: atom_id res chain seq x y z
N MET A 1 -7.64 -10.98 -15.16
CA MET A 1 -8.60 -10.46 -14.16
C MET A 1 -8.52 -8.96 -14.16
N ASP A 2 -9.55 -8.31 -14.69
CA ASP A 2 -9.65 -6.86 -14.83
C ASP A 2 -9.77 -6.24 -13.43
N ARG A 3 -8.69 -5.62 -12.95
CA ARG A 3 -8.58 -5.06 -11.58
C ARG A 3 -9.01 -3.60 -11.57
N SER A 4 -10.03 -3.27 -12.35
CA SER A 4 -10.63 -1.94 -12.46
C SER A 4 -11.95 -1.89 -11.68
N GLN A 5 -11.95 -2.35 -10.42
CA GLN A 5 -13.08 -2.05 -9.54
C GLN A 5 -13.12 -0.52 -9.37
N PRO A 6 -14.23 0.15 -9.70
CA PRO A 6 -14.29 1.60 -9.64
C PRO A 6 -14.13 2.03 -8.19
N GLN A 7 -13.04 2.75 -7.90
CA GLN A 7 -12.71 3.23 -6.55
C GLN A 7 -13.86 4.02 -5.91
N SER A 8 -14.79 4.57 -6.71
CA SER A 8 -16.03 5.22 -6.25
C SER A 8 -16.97 4.31 -5.48
N SER A 9 -17.07 3.01 -5.81
CA SER A 9 -17.90 2.07 -5.05
C SER A 9 -17.39 1.94 -3.62
N ASN A 10 -16.06 1.82 -3.46
CA ASN A 10 -15.43 1.71 -2.14
C ASN A 10 -15.59 3.01 -1.32
N LEU A 11 -15.45 4.19 -1.94
CA LEU A 11 -15.62 5.47 -1.24
C LEU A 11 -17.03 5.66 -0.68
N MET A 12 -18.06 5.28 -1.43
CA MET A 12 -19.44 5.39 -0.97
C MET A 12 -19.75 4.39 0.16
N ASP A 13 -19.21 3.16 0.05
CA ASP A 13 -19.35 2.15 1.11
C ASP A 13 -18.67 2.61 2.41
N ILE A 14 -17.47 3.20 2.33
CA ILE A 14 -16.78 3.81 3.47
C ILE A 14 -17.61 4.95 4.05
N HIS A 15 -18.14 5.85 3.21
CA HIS A 15 -18.99 6.96 3.67
C HIS A 15 -20.19 6.45 4.48
N ASN A 16 -20.94 5.50 3.92
CA ASN A 16 -22.14 4.96 4.56
C ASN A 16 -21.80 4.26 5.88
N ARG A 17 -20.71 3.48 5.91
CA ARG A 17 -20.22 2.85 7.14
C ARG A 17 -19.89 3.89 8.21
N LEU A 18 -19.14 4.94 7.86
CA LEU A 18 -18.74 5.98 8.82
C LEU A 18 -19.94 6.75 9.37
N VAL A 19 -20.93 7.08 8.52
CA VAL A 19 -22.17 7.73 8.97
C VAL A 19 -22.96 6.82 9.90
N ALA A 20 -23.10 5.53 9.56
CA ALA A 20 -23.77 4.56 10.41
C ALA A 20 -23.06 4.40 11.77
N ASP A 21 -21.73 4.33 11.79
CA ASP A 21 -20.93 4.26 13.00
C ASP A 21 -21.14 5.52 13.87
N ILE A 22 -21.08 6.73 13.28
CA ILE A 22 -21.32 8.00 13.98
C ILE A 22 -22.69 8.02 14.65
N LEU A 23 -23.75 7.68 13.90
CA LEU A 23 -25.12 7.70 14.41
C LEU A 23 -25.33 6.65 15.51
N THR A 24 -24.76 5.45 15.33
CA THR A 24 -24.88 4.36 16.30
C THR A 24 -24.19 4.72 17.61
N ARG A 25 -22.95 5.21 17.54
CA ARG A 25 -22.19 5.63 18.73
C ARG A 25 -22.85 6.78 19.46
N TYR A 26 -23.35 7.78 18.74
CA TYR A 26 -24.07 8.90 19.34
C TYR A 26 -25.32 8.43 20.08
N ARG A 27 -26.08 7.50 19.49
CA ARG A 27 -27.24 6.88 20.16
C ARG A 27 -26.83 6.14 21.44
N THR A 28 -25.81 5.29 21.37
CA THR A 28 -25.31 4.53 22.54
C THR A 28 -24.82 5.46 23.65
N LEU A 29 -24.13 6.53 23.28
CA LEU A 29 -23.67 7.57 24.20
C LEU A 29 -24.85 8.26 24.90
N MET A 30 -25.90 8.61 24.14
CA MET A 30 -27.10 9.20 24.73
C MET A 30 -27.78 8.24 25.69
N MET A 31 -27.90 6.95 25.33
CA MET A 31 -28.44 5.91 26.22
C MET A 31 -27.66 5.83 27.54
N HIS A 32 -26.32 5.83 27.49
CA HIS A 32 -25.50 5.80 28.72
C HIS A 32 -25.66 7.08 29.56
N ALA A 33 -25.82 8.23 28.92
CA ALA A 33 -26.03 9.51 29.61
C ALA A 33 -27.43 9.62 30.24
N THR A 34 -28.47 9.10 29.58
CA THR A 34 -29.87 9.21 30.03
C THR A 34 -30.34 8.08 30.93
N VAL A 35 -29.58 6.99 31.06
CA VAL A 35 -29.85 5.89 32.02
C VAL A 35 -30.09 6.39 33.46
N GLN A 36 -29.55 7.56 33.82
CA GLN A 36 -29.76 8.20 35.12
C GLN A 36 -31.04 9.04 35.21
N ALA A 37 -31.57 9.53 34.08
CA ALA A 37 -32.74 10.40 34.03
C ALA A 37 -34.07 9.62 33.97
N GLU A 38 -34.06 8.40 33.46
CA GLU A 38 -35.27 7.57 33.27
C GLU A 38 -35.61 6.70 34.51
N GLY A 39 -34.74 6.64 35.51
CA GLY A 39 -34.91 5.78 36.68
C GLY A 39 -35.61 6.44 37.85
N GLU A 40 -36.93 6.26 37.97
CA GLU A 40 -37.69 6.46 39.23
C GLU A 40 -37.26 5.50 40.37
N ARG A 41 -36.26 4.65 40.16
CA ARG A 41 -35.82 3.61 41.11
C ARG A 41 -34.30 3.47 41.07
N ASN A 42 -33.62 3.92 42.13
CA ASN A 42 -32.37 3.36 42.67
C ASN A 42 -31.30 2.78 41.71
N ASN A 43 -30.90 3.52 40.68
CA ASN A 43 -29.74 3.12 39.83
C ASN A 43 -28.41 3.78 40.28
N ALA A 44 -28.30 4.14 41.56
CA ALA A 44 -27.18 4.89 42.13
C ALA A 44 -26.11 3.98 42.78
N THR A 45 -25.85 2.79 42.23
CA THR A 45 -24.65 2.05 42.67
C THR A 45 -23.41 2.73 42.06
N PRO A 46 -22.40 3.12 42.86
CA PRO A 46 -21.20 3.79 42.37
C PRO A 46 -20.51 3.03 41.24
N GLU A 47 -20.60 1.71 41.26
CA GLU A 47 -20.06 0.81 40.24
C GLU A 47 -20.76 1.00 38.90
N ALA A 48 -22.11 1.09 38.88
CA ALA A 48 -22.87 1.32 37.65
C ALA A 48 -22.59 2.71 37.06
N MET A 49 -22.40 3.72 37.91
CA MET A 49 -21.99 5.07 37.47
C MET A 49 -20.58 5.07 36.86
N ALA A 50 -19.63 4.36 37.48
CA ALA A 50 -18.27 4.25 36.97
C ALA A 50 -18.24 3.55 35.60
N VAL A 51 -19.01 2.46 35.44
CA VAL A 51 -19.15 1.75 34.16
C VAL A 51 -19.76 2.66 33.10
N ALA A 52 -20.85 3.36 33.42
CA ALA A 52 -21.47 4.31 32.49
C ALA A 52 -20.50 5.42 32.06
N GLY A 53 -19.72 5.96 32.99
CA GLY A 53 -18.69 6.96 32.69
C GLY A 53 -17.59 6.43 31.76
N ILE A 54 -17.12 5.20 31.97
CA ILE A 54 -16.14 4.55 31.09
C ILE A 54 -16.73 4.31 29.70
N SER A 55 -17.97 3.80 29.62
CA SER A 55 -18.65 3.57 28.35
C SER A 55 -18.88 4.87 27.57
N ILE A 56 -19.29 5.96 28.23
CA ILE A 56 -19.43 7.28 27.60
C ILE A 56 -18.11 7.73 26.99
N LYS A 57 -16.99 7.59 27.72
CA LYS A 57 -15.67 7.97 27.22
C LYS A 57 -15.27 7.15 25.99
N MET A 58 -15.47 5.83 26.05
CA MET A 58 -15.18 4.92 24.94
C MET A 58 -16.00 5.25 23.69
N GLU A 59 -17.28 5.59 23.85
CA GLU A 59 -18.11 6.01 22.71
C GLU A 59 -17.70 7.37 22.14
N PHE A 60 -17.26 8.32 22.99
CA PHE A 60 -16.68 9.58 22.51
C PHE A 60 -15.40 9.38 21.70
N ASP A 61 -14.49 8.53 22.16
CA ASP A 61 -13.25 8.23 21.45
C ASP A 61 -13.54 7.56 20.10
N GLY A 62 -14.51 6.62 20.07
CA GLY A 62 -14.99 5.99 18.84
C GLY A 62 -15.63 7.00 17.86
N LEU A 63 -16.48 7.88 18.37
CA LEU A 63 -17.12 8.94 17.58
C LEU A 63 -16.09 9.88 16.96
N TYR A 64 -15.10 10.30 17.75
CA TYR A 64 -14.01 11.15 17.29
C TYR A 64 -13.17 10.48 16.20
N SER A 65 -12.89 9.18 16.33
CA SER A 65 -12.21 8.40 15.28
C SER A 65 -13.02 8.36 13.99
N SER A 66 -14.33 8.04 14.06
CA SER A 66 -15.19 7.99 12.87
C SER A 66 -15.29 9.34 12.16
N ILE A 67 -15.34 10.45 12.90
CA ILE A 67 -15.33 11.81 12.33
C ILE A 67 -13.98 12.11 11.65
N LYS A 68 -12.86 11.74 12.27
CA LYS A 68 -11.53 11.88 11.64
C LYS A 68 -11.39 11.09 10.35
N GLU A 69 -11.90 9.86 10.34
CA GLU A 69 -11.92 9.03 9.15
C GLU A 69 -12.80 9.64 8.05
N LEU A 70 -13.94 10.23 8.42
CA LEU A 70 -14.79 10.96 7.48
C LEU A 70 -14.10 12.20 6.90
N LEU A 71 -13.36 12.95 7.72
CA LEU A 71 -12.56 14.08 7.25
C LEU A 71 -11.44 13.62 6.31
N THR A 72 -10.78 12.50 6.62
CA THR A 72 -9.76 11.88 5.77
C THR A 72 -10.34 11.43 4.44
N LEU A 73 -11.52 10.82 4.44
CA LEU A 73 -12.27 10.47 3.24
C LEU A 73 -12.57 11.71 2.39
N SER A 74 -13.03 12.80 3.03
CA SER A 74 -13.31 14.06 2.33
C SER A 74 -12.06 14.65 1.66
N ARG A 75 -10.90 14.55 2.33
CA ARG A 75 -9.62 14.96 1.77
C ARG A 75 -9.25 14.12 0.56
N ARG A 76 -9.40 12.79 0.65
CA ARG A 76 -9.13 11.88 -0.47
C ARG A 76 -10.04 12.14 -1.67
N ILE A 77 -11.32 12.44 -1.44
CA ILE A 77 -12.25 12.84 -2.51
C ILE A 77 -11.76 14.13 -3.17
N LYS A 78 -11.40 15.16 -2.38
CA LYS A 78 -10.86 16.42 -2.92
C LYS A 78 -9.55 16.20 -3.70
N GLU A 79 -8.66 15.34 -3.21
CA GLU A 79 -7.44 14.96 -3.92
C GLU A 79 -7.75 14.29 -5.27
N LEU A 80 -8.74 13.39 -5.32
CA LEU A 80 -9.19 12.80 -6.59
C LEU A 80 -9.77 13.85 -7.55
N TRP A 81 -10.43 14.88 -7.04
CA TRP A 81 -10.94 15.99 -7.87
C TRP A 81 -9.81 16.89 -8.39
N VAL A 82 -8.80 17.18 -7.57
CA VAL A 82 -7.70 18.09 -7.93
C VAL A 82 -6.65 17.39 -8.80
N PHE A 83 -6.31 16.14 -8.48
CA PHE A 83 -5.22 15.40 -9.12
C PHE A 83 -5.71 14.31 -10.09
N GLY A 84 -7.02 14.07 -10.17
CA GLY A 84 -7.58 12.96 -10.93
C GLY A 84 -7.42 11.60 -10.23
N PRO A 85 -7.74 10.48 -10.89
CA PRO A 85 -7.64 9.15 -10.28
C PRO A 85 -6.21 8.88 -9.82
N LEU A 86 -6.05 8.62 -8.52
CA LEU A 86 -4.78 8.26 -7.86
C LEU A 86 -4.17 7.05 -8.59
N GLY A 87 -3.27 7.31 -9.55
CA GLY A 87 -2.65 6.27 -10.38
C GLY A 87 -2.51 6.61 -11.86
N LYS A 88 -3.25 7.58 -12.42
CA LYS A 88 -2.88 8.13 -13.73
C LYS A 88 -1.76 9.13 -13.50
N ALA A 89 -0.54 8.57 -13.54
CA ALA A 89 0.70 9.31 -13.46
C ALA A 89 0.62 10.54 -14.38
N ASP A 90 0.96 11.68 -13.80
CA ASP A 90 1.36 12.88 -14.52
C ASP A 90 2.15 12.48 -15.79
N PRO A 91 1.77 12.95 -16.99
CA PRO A 91 2.51 12.66 -18.22
C PRO A 91 4.02 12.85 -18.06
N ASP A 92 4.43 13.85 -17.27
CA ASP A 92 5.83 14.13 -16.98
C ASP A 92 6.48 13.04 -16.11
N ARG A 93 5.71 12.42 -15.20
CA ARG A 93 6.19 11.31 -14.39
C ARG A 93 6.37 10.04 -15.22
N ILE A 94 5.45 9.75 -16.14
CA ILE A 94 5.58 8.63 -17.08
C ILE A 94 6.81 8.83 -17.98
N ALA A 95 6.97 10.03 -18.52
CA ALA A 95 8.13 10.36 -19.35
C ALA A 95 9.45 10.23 -18.58
N LYS A 96 9.49 10.67 -17.31
CA LYS A 96 10.65 10.50 -16.43
C LYS A 96 10.93 9.03 -16.11
N GLU A 97 9.92 8.24 -15.85
CA GLU A 97 10.09 6.81 -15.55
C GLU A 97 10.65 6.05 -16.76
N ALA A 98 10.15 6.34 -17.97
CA ALA A 98 10.72 5.82 -19.22
C ALA A 98 12.13 6.34 -19.53
N GLN A 99 12.50 7.53 -19.05
CA GLN A 99 13.88 8.04 -19.13
C GLN A 99 14.79 7.29 -18.17
N ILE A 100 14.35 7.10 -16.92
CA ILE A 100 15.11 6.36 -15.90
C ILE A 100 15.37 4.93 -16.36
N GLU A 101 14.38 4.25 -16.93
CA GLU A 101 14.55 2.89 -17.44
C GLU A 101 15.63 2.82 -18.55
N ARG A 102 15.63 3.80 -19.46
CA ARG A 102 16.67 3.91 -20.50
C ARG A 102 18.05 4.21 -19.93
N ASP A 103 18.13 5.11 -18.96
CA ASP A 103 19.40 5.48 -18.33
C ASP A 103 19.97 4.31 -17.52
N VAL A 104 19.12 3.56 -16.81
CA VAL A 104 19.52 2.35 -16.08
C VAL A 104 20.05 1.29 -17.05
N ALA A 105 19.38 1.06 -18.18
CA ALA A 105 19.86 0.12 -19.20
C ALA A 105 21.23 0.55 -19.76
N ALA A 106 21.42 1.85 -20.04
CA ALA A 106 22.68 2.37 -20.54
C ALA A 106 23.83 2.23 -19.52
N VAL A 107 23.57 2.54 -18.24
CA VAL A 107 24.55 2.39 -17.15
C VAL A 107 24.88 0.91 -16.93
N ALA A 108 23.89 0.02 -16.98
CA ALA A 108 24.11 -1.41 -16.86
C ALA A 108 25.02 -1.94 -17.98
N GLU A 109 24.79 -1.53 -19.23
CA GLU A 109 25.64 -1.93 -20.35
C GLU A 109 27.07 -1.37 -20.24
N LEU A 110 27.24 -0.12 -19.78
CA LEU A 110 28.56 0.44 -19.53
C LEU A 110 29.31 -0.33 -18.44
N ALA A 111 28.64 -0.63 -17.33
CA ALA A 111 29.22 -1.40 -16.22
C ALA A 111 29.60 -2.82 -16.67
N ASN A 112 28.70 -3.49 -17.40
CA ASN A 112 28.98 -4.81 -17.99
C ASN A 112 30.16 -4.77 -18.96
N GLY A 113 30.32 -3.69 -19.73
CA GLY A 113 31.43 -3.50 -20.66
C GLY A 113 32.77 -3.34 -19.95
N LEU A 114 32.80 -2.56 -18.86
CA LEU A 114 34.00 -2.39 -18.02
C LEU A 114 34.40 -3.70 -17.36
N GLU A 115 33.45 -4.39 -16.73
CA GLU A 115 33.68 -5.70 -16.10
C GLU A 115 34.18 -6.73 -17.13
N GLY A 116 33.56 -6.76 -18.32
CA GLY A 116 34.00 -7.65 -19.39
C GLY A 116 35.42 -7.36 -19.89
N ALA A 117 35.83 -6.09 -19.96
CA ALA A 117 37.19 -5.72 -20.34
C ALA A 117 38.21 -6.17 -19.28
N ASP A 118 37.92 -5.94 -18.01
CA ASP A 118 38.77 -6.36 -16.90
C ASP A 118 38.91 -7.89 -16.84
N MET A 119 37.79 -8.61 -17.02
CA MET A 119 37.79 -10.09 -17.02
C MET A 119 38.54 -10.67 -18.21
N ARG A 120 38.41 -10.08 -19.41
CA ARG A 120 39.22 -10.49 -20.58
C ARG A 120 40.71 -10.27 -20.33
N ALA A 121 41.08 -9.09 -19.84
CA ALA A 121 42.47 -8.77 -19.54
C ALA A 121 43.07 -9.72 -18.48
N LEU A 122 42.28 -10.12 -17.49
CA LEU A 122 42.70 -11.12 -16.49
C LEU A 122 42.86 -12.51 -17.11
N ALA A 123 41.91 -12.96 -17.94
CA ALA A 123 41.98 -14.26 -18.59
C ALA A 123 43.20 -14.37 -19.52
N GLU A 124 43.43 -13.36 -20.35
CA GLU A 124 44.59 -13.31 -21.27
C GLU A 124 45.92 -13.39 -20.52
N ARG A 125 46.05 -12.69 -19.39
CA ARG A 125 47.27 -12.73 -18.53
C ARG A 125 47.57 -14.12 -17.98
N HIS A 126 46.56 -14.96 -17.81
CA HIS A 126 46.68 -16.31 -17.28
C HIS A 126 46.54 -17.39 -18.38
N GLY A 127 46.57 -17.01 -19.66
CA GLY A 127 46.52 -17.94 -20.79
C GLY A 127 45.14 -18.54 -21.07
N GLY A 128 44.07 -17.93 -20.53
CA GLY A 128 42.68 -18.32 -20.75
C GLY A 128 41.93 -17.33 -21.66
N ALA A 129 40.72 -17.70 -22.07
CA ALA A 129 39.78 -16.83 -22.77
C ALA A 129 38.52 -16.63 -21.91
N TRP A 130 38.01 -15.40 -21.85
CA TRP A 130 36.79 -15.07 -21.13
C TRP A 130 35.67 -14.70 -22.11
N GLU A 131 34.48 -15.26 -21.89
CA GLU A 131 33.27 -14.96 -22.62
C GLU A 131 32.10 -14.76 -21.64
N ARG A 132 31.22 -13.81 -21.95
CA ARG A 132 30.09 -13.47 -21.09
C ARG A 132 29.03 -14.55 -21.24
N LEU A 133 28.62 -15.19 -20.13
CA LEU A 133 27.42 -16.02 -20.15
C LEU A 133 26.19 -15.13 -20.26
N THR A 134 25.45 -15.26 -21.35
CA THR A 134 24.08 -14.75 -21.42
C THR A 134 23.14 -15.70 -20.69
N LYS A 135 21.97 -15.20 -20.26
CA LYS A 135 21.00 -15.95 -19.45
C LYS A 135 20.52 -17.26 -20.14
N ASP A 136 20.65 -17.37 -21.46
CA ASP A 136 20.23 -18.51 -22.28
C ASP A 136 21.38 -19.50 -22.61
N GLU A 137 22.63 -19.14 -22.28
CA GLU A 137 23.82 -19.96 -22.52
C GLU A 137 24.07 -21.14 -21.56
N PRO A 138 23.74 -21.07 -20.25
CA PRO A 138 24.06 -22.18 -19.34
C PRO A 138 23.28 -23.45 -19.68
N GLU A 139 22.10 -23.33 -20.31
CA GLU A 139 21.31 -24.49 -20.78
C GLU A 139 21.93 -25.15 -22.03
N ARG A 140 22.60 -24.39 -22.90
CA ARG A 140 23.28 -24.92 -24.10
C ARG A 140 24.58 -25.64 -23.78
N ILE A 141 25.38 -25.10 -22.86
CA ILE A 141 26.68 -25.70 -22.46
C ILE A 141 26.44 -27.04 -21.73
N ALA A 142 25.38 -27.14 -20.91
CA ALA A 142 24.98 -28.37 -20.24
C ALA A 142 24.49 -29.46 -21.23
N GLY A 143 23.82 -29.07 -22.32
CA GLY A 143 23.36 -30.01 -23.36
C GLY A 143 24.47 -30.55 -24.27
N GLY A 144 25.54 -29.78 -24.50
CA GLY A 144 26.66 -30.19 -25.35
C GLY A 144 27.62 -31.20 -24.70
N ALA A 145 27.81 -31.12 -23.38
CA ALA A 145 28.70 -32.03 -22.65
C ALA A 145 28.17 -33.48 -22.57
N ALA A 146 26.86 -33.69 -22.75
CA ALA A 146 26.23 -35.02 -22.70
C ALA A 146 26.28 -35.79 -24.04
N ALA A 147 26.69 -35.16 -25.15
CA ALA A 147 26.68 -35.77 -26.48
C ALA A 147 28.05 -36.32 -26.95
N GLY A 148 29.11 -36.15 -26.15
CA GLY A 148 30.48 -36.54 -26.48
C GLY A 148 30.99 -37.72 -25.64
N THR A 149 30.25 -38.82 -25.56
CA THR A 149 30.80 -40.10 -25.06
C THR A 149 30.07 -41.27 -25.74
N GLN A 150 30.51 -41.60 -26.94
CA GLN A 150 30.32 -42.91 -27.57
C GLN A 150 31.65 -43.36 -28.16
#